data_AF-A0A380YL12-F1
#
_entry.id   AF-A0A380YL12-F1
#
_cell.length_a   1.000
_cell.length_b   1.000
_cell.length_c   1.000
_cell.angle_alpha   90.00
_cell.angle_beta   90.00
_cell.angle_gamma   90.00
#
_symmetry.space_group_name_H-M   'P 1'
#
loop_
_entity.id
_entity.type
_entity.pdbx_description
1 polymer ?
#
loop_
_entity_poly.entity_id
_entity_poly.type
_entity_poly.pdbx_seq_one_letter_code
_entity_poly.pdbx_strand_id
1 'polypeptide(L)'
;MNICGVHLVTFSPTHTSKQVGEAIVRGTGVSEIMKTDLTLHPAGKLEIPENTLAVITVPVYGGKVAPLALERMKDIHTSGAPAVLVVVYGNRAYEKALVELDAFASERGFKVIAGGTFVGEHSYSTEQNPIAVGRPDVDDLQFAETFGAKIRTKIETAAEMDKLYAVDVNRIQRPYQAFFPLFRFLRKVVKLRKGGVPMPRIPAVDTELCNHCGYCAVHCPASAIKKGDECYTDAEKCIRCCACVKGCPQKARTFDTPFAALLADCFKRQKENRIIL
;
A
#
# COMPACT_ATOMS: atom_id res chain seq x y z
N MET A 1 5.41 -24.35 -16.81
CA MET A 1 4.36 -23.30 -16.95
C MET A 1 4.96 -22.08 -17.64
N ASN A 2 4.45 -21.70 -18.81
CA ASN A 2 4.90 -20.48 -19.49
C ASN A 2 4.04 -19.31 -19.03
N ILE A 3 4.67 -18.29 -18.45
CA ILE A 3 4.00 -17.03 -18.11
C ILE A 3 4.09 -16.10 -19.31
N CYS A 4 2.93 -15.76 -19.87
CA CYS A 4 2.80 -14.95 -21.09
C CYS A 4 2.65 -13.46 -20.78
N GLY A 5 2.06 -13.13 -19.62
CA GLY A 5 1.81 -11.75 -19.23
C GLY A 5 1.94 -11.50 -17.73
N VAL A 6 1.92 -10.22 -17.35
CA VAL A 6 1.89 -9.75 -15.97
C VAL A 6 0.68 -8.85 -15.75
N HIS A 7 -0.10 -9.12 -14.71
CA HIS A 7 -1.23 -8.28 -14.32
C HIS A 7 -0.91 -7.57 -13.01
N LEU A 8 -0.70 -6.25 -13.07
CA LEU A 8 -0.57 -5.40 -11.89
C LEU A 8 -1.95 -5.04 -11.33
N VAL A 9 -2.27 -5.51 -10.14
CA VAL A 9 -3.44 -5.09 -9.37
C VAL A 9 -2.96 -4.19 -8.24
N THR A 10 -3.47 -2.96 -8.17
CA THR A 10 -3.01 -2.00 -7.16
C THR A 10 -4.14 -1.20 -6.54
N PHE A 11 -4.00 -0.84 -5.27
CA PHE A 11 -4.79 0.20 -4.61
C PHE A 11 -3.78 1.18 -4.01
N SER A 12 -3.76 2.44 -4.42
CA SER A 12 -2.66 3.35 -4.07
C SER A 12 -3.07 4.83 -4.00
N PRO A 13 -3.81 5.25 -2.95
CA PRO A 13 -4.31 6.62 -2.84
C PRO A 13 -3.24 7.72 -2.89
N THR A 14 -2.02 7.44 -2.44
CA THR A 14 -0.87 8.36 -2.47
C THR A 14 0.26 7.85 -3.37
N HIS A 15 -0.07 7.00 -4.35
CA HIS A 15 0.82 6.52 -5.43
C HIS A 15 2.03 5.63 -5.05
N THR A 16 2.43 5.54 -3.78
CA THR A 16 3.59 4.73 -3.36
C THR A 16 3.45 3.23 -3.66
N SER A 17 2.29 2.62 -3.40
CA SER A 17 2.02 1.20 -3.74
C SER A 17 2.04 0.95 -5.25
N LYS A 18 1.53 1.91 -6.03
CA LYS A 18 1.57 1.86 -7.49
C LYS A 18 3.02 1.90 -8.00
N GLN A 19 3.83 2.83 -7.51
CA GLN A 19 5.24 2.96 -7.91
C GLN A 19 6.04 1.68 -7.65
N VAL A 20 5.90 1.09 -6.45
CA VAL A 20 6.55 -0.19 -6.11
C VAL A 20 6.07 -1.32 -7.02
N GLY A 21 4.76 -1.43 -7.26
CA GLY A 21 4.20 -2.45 -8.15
C GLY A 21 4.71 -2.33 -9.58
N GLU A 22 4.72 -1.12 -10.14
CA GLU A 22 5.24 -0.85 -11.48
C GLU A 22 6.74 -1.17 -11.60
N ALA A 23 7.53 -0.89 -10.56
CA ALA A 23 8.94 -1.26 -10.51
C ALA A 23 9.14 -2.79 -10.50
N ILE A 24 8.36 -3.53 -9.70
CA ILE A 24 8.40 -5.00 -9.72
C ILE A 24 8.05 -5.53 -11.12
N VAL A 25 6.98 -5.02 -11.74
CA VAL A 25 6.58 -5.43 -13.10
C VAL A 25 7.68 -5.15 -14.10
N ARG A 26 8.29 -3.95 -14.10
CA ARG A 26 9.44 -3.65 -14.97
C ARG A 26 10.58 -4.66 -14.79
N GLY A 27 10.89 -4.98 -13.54
CA GLY A 27 11.92 -5.96 -13.19
C GLY A 27 11.68 -7.36 -13.75
N THR A 28 10.42 -7.75 -13.98
CA THR A 28 10.11 -9.07 -14.57
C THR A 28 10.52 -9.22 -16.03
N GLY A 29 10.70 -8.11 -16.76
CA GLY A 29 11.02 -8.11 -18.19
C GLY A 29 9.90 -8.61 -19.11
N VAL A 30 8.69 -8.86 -18.59
CA VAL A 30 7.54 -9.29 -19.40
C VAL A 30 6.94 -8.11 -20.15
N SER A 31 6.69 -8.28 -21.45
CA SER A 31 6.16 -7.22 -22.33
C SER A 31 4.64 -7.06 -22.26
N GLU A 32 3.90 -8.15 -22.11
CA GLU A 32 2.43 -8.12 -21.99
C GLU A 32 2.03 -7.73 -20.56
N ILE A 33 1.60 -6.48 -20.39
CA ILE A 33 1.29 -5.89 -19.08
C ILE A 33 -0.16 -5.41 -19.05
N MET A 34 -0.95 -5.96 -18.13
CA MET A 34 -2.29 -5.48 -17.78
C MET A 34 -2.22 -4.74 -16.45
N LYS A 35 -3.03 -3.70 -16.29
CA LYS A 35 -3.11 -2.92 -15.05
C LYS A 35 -4.56 -2.75 -14.61
N THR A 36 -4.82 -3.04 -13.34
CA THR A 36 -6.08 -2.75 -12.67
C THR A 36 -5.80 -1.88 -11.45
N ASP A 37 -6.11 -0.59 -11.57
CA ASP A 37 -6.00 0.38 -10.48
C ASP A 37 -7.34 0.51 -9.75
N LEU A 38 -7.37 0.01 -8.51
CA LEU A 38 -8.54 -0.07 -7.66
C LEU A 38 -8.72 1.17 -6.78
N THR A 39 -7.87 2.18 -6.95
CA THR A 39 -7.87 3.38 -6.11
C THR A 39 -9.19 4.14 -6.22
N LEU A 40 -9.83 4.18 -7.38
CA LEU A 40 -11.10 4.89 -7.57
C LEU A 40 -12.30 3.97 -7.84
N HIS A 41 -12.07 2.80 -8.44
CA HIS A 41 -13.14 1.91 -8.86
C HIS A 41 -12.85 0.45 -8.44
N PRO A 42 -13.89 -0.36 -8.17
CA PRO A 42 -13.70 -1.80 -7.98
C PRO A 42 -13.25 -2.47 -9.28
N ALA A 43 -12.69 -3.69 -9.17
CA ALA A 43 -12.25 -4.45 -10.33
C ALA A 43 -13.42 -4.84 -11.27
N GLY A 44 -14.62 -4.98 -10.70
CA GLY A 44 -15.68 -5.77 -11.32
C GLY A 44 -15.33 -7.26 -11.32
N LYS A 45 -16.09 -8.07 -12.06
CA LYS A 45 -15.73 -9.48 -12.27
C LYS A 45 -14.49 -9.54 -13.14
N LEU A 46 -13.40 -10.06 -12.60
CA LEU A 46 -12.13 -10.19 -13.30
C LEU A 46 -11.56 -11.59 -13.04
N GLU A 47 -11.31 -12.33 -14.11
CA GLU A 47 -10.62 -13.61 -14.05
C GLU A 47 -9.20 -13.44 -14.58
N ILE A 48 -8.20 -13.70 -13.74
CA ILE A 48 -6.79 -13.66 -14.13
C ILE A 48 -6.38 -15.04 -14.65
N PRO A 49 -5.92 -15.16 -15.91
CA PRO A 49 -5.51 -16.43 -16.49
C PRO A 49 -4.34 -17.08 -15.75
N GLU A 50 -4.29 -18.42 -15.71
CA GLU A 50 -3.22 -19.17 -15.02
C GLU A 50 -1.82 -18.91 -15.57
N ASN A 51 -1.71 -18.56 -16.86
CA ASN A 51 -0.46 -18.21 -17.53
C ASN A 51 -0.07 -16.72 -17.33
N THR A 52 -0.70 -16.02 -16.40
CA THR A 52 -0.42 -14.60 -16.09
C THR A 52 0.08 -14.47 -14.66
N LEU A 53 1.21 -13.78 -14.47
CA LEU A 53 1.70 -13.45 -13.14
C LEU A 53 0.91 -12.27 -12.57
N ALA A 54 0.21 -12.46 -11.46
CA ALA A 54 -0.42 -11.36 -10.73
C ALA A 54 0.58 -10.69 -9.79
N VAL A 55 0.76 -9.38 -9.90
CA VAL A 55 1.49 -8.56 -8.93
C VAL A 55 0.46 -7.72 -8.19
N ILE A 56 0.23 -7.99 -6.90
CA ILE A 56 -0.81 -7.33 -6.09
C ILE A 56 -0.14 -6.41 -5.08
N THR A 57 -0.30 -5.09 -5.22
CA THR A 57 0.34 -4.09 -4.36
C THR A 57 -0.67 -3.19 -3.65
N VAL A 58 -0.62 -3.16 -2.30
CA VAL A 58 -1.60 -2.42 -1.48
C VAL A 58 -0.96 -1.75 -0.26
N PRO A 59 -1.53 -0.66 0.27
CA PRO A 59 -1.04 0.02 1.46
C PRO A 59 -1.50 -0.68 2.74
N VAL A 60 -0.74 -0.44 3.81
CA VAL A 60 -1.09 -0.88 5.17
C VAL A 60 -1.73 0.26 5.95
N TYR A 61 -2.96 0.03 6.46
CA TYR A 61 -3.65 0.91 7.39
C TYR A 61 -3.84 0.21 8.74
N GLY A 62 -3.22 0.75 9.80
CA GLY A 62 -3.37 0.22 11.15
C GLY A 62 -2.86 -1.21 11.34
N GLY A 63 -1.87 -1.65 10.54
CA GLY A 63 -1.31 -3.01 10.61
C GLY A 63 -2.07 -4.06 9.80
N LYS A 64 -3.05 -3.63 9.00
CA LYS A 64 -3.88 -4.45 8.12
C LYS A 64 -3.86 -3.91 6.69
N VAL A 65 -4.28 -4.73 5.73
CA VAL A 65 -4.59 -4.23 4.37
C VAL A 65 -5.72 -3.21 4.48
N ALA A 66 -5.66 -2.13 3.69
CA ALA A 66 -6.74 -1.16 3.62
C ALA A 66 -8.08 -1.89 3.30
N PRO A 67 -9.12 -1.80 4.16
CA PRO A 67 -10.35 -2.57 3.95
C PRO A 67 -11.04 -2.30 2.61
N LEU A 68 -11.03 -1.04 2.15
CA LEU A 68 -11.56 -0.66 0.83
C LEU A 68 -10.79 -1.32 -0.33
N ALA A 69 -9.50 -1.61 -0.16
CA ALA A 69 -8.74 -2.33 -1.18
C ALA A 69 -9.23 -3.79 -1.30
N LEU A 70 -9.40 -4.47 -0.16
CA LEU A 70 -9.94 -5.84 -0.13
C LEU A 70 -11.36 -5.90 -0.71
N GLU A 71 -12.21 -4.95 -0.33
CA GLU A 71 -13.57 -4.84 -0.86
C GLU A 71 -13.58 -4.72 -2.39
N ARG A 72 -12.68 -3.90 -2.95
CA ARG A 72 -12.60 -3.66 -4.40
C ARG A 72 -11.92 -4.76 -5.20
N MET A 73 -11.10 -5.57 -4.54
CA MET A 73 -10.48 -6.77 -5.10
C MET A 73 -11.35 -8.02 -4.99
N LYS A 74 -12.50 -7.95 -4.30
CA LYS A 74 -13.23 -9.15 -3.87
C LYS A 74 -13.64 -10.08 -5.03
N ASP A 75 -13.95 -9.50 -6.19
CA ASP A 75 -14.47 -10.17 -7.39
C ASP A 75 -13.35 -10.52 -8.41
N ILE A 76 -12.08 -10.41 -8.00
CA ILE A 76 -10.93 -10.91 -8.76
C ILE A 76 -10.68 -12.37 -8.38
N HIS A 77 -10.67 -13.25 -9.37
CA HIS A 77 -10.47 -14.69 -9.20
C HIS A 77 -9.48 -15.26 -10.21
N THR A 78 -9.00 -16.47 -9.94
CA THR A 78 -8.21 -17.27 -10.87
C THR A 78 -8.37 -18.75 -10.54
N SER A 79 -8.07 -19.63 -11.49
CA SER A 79 -7.98 -21.08 -11.28
C SER A 79 -6.57 -21.57 -10.91
N GLY A 80 -5.61 -20.65 -10.73
CA GLY A 80 -4.25 -21.03 -10.29
C GLY A 80 -3.12 -20.08 -10.65
N ALA A 81 -3.41 -18.84 -11.09
CA ALA A 81 -2.39 -17.89 -11.48
C ALA A 81 -1.35 -17.67 -10.35
N PRO A 82 -0.05 -17.64 -10.67
CA PRO A 82 0.96 -17.29 -9.68
C PRO A 82 0.81 -15.83 -9.26
N ALA A 83 1.02 -15.57 -7.97
CA ALA A 83 0.89 -14.24 -7.39
C ALA A 83 2.12 -13.80 -6.60
N VAL A 84 2.45 -12.52 -6.72
CA VAL A 84 3.42 -11.79 -5.91
C VAL A 84 2.64 -10.79 -5.07
N LEU A 85 2.72 -10.92 -3.75
CA LEU A 85 1.97 -10.09 -2.82
C LEU A 85 2.85 -9.02 -2.19
N VAL A 86 2.43 -7.76 -2.24
CA VAL A 86 3.24 -6.65 -1.76
C VAL A 86 2.43 -5.71 -0.90
N VAL A 87 2.95 -5.42 0.29
CA VAL A 87 2.38 -4.41 1.18
C VAL A 87 3.33 -3.23 1.36
N VAL A 88 2.81 -2.01 1.26
CA VAL A 88 3.57 -0.77 1.47
C VAL A 88 3.14 -0.09 2.76
N TYR A 89 4.08 0.25 3.63
CA TYR A 89 3.78 0.79 4.96
C TYR A 89 4.63 2.01 5.31
N GLY A 90 4.07 2.90 6.13
CA GLY A 90 4.67 4.18 6.51
C GLY A 90 5.76 4.08 7.58
N ASN A 91 6.68 3.12 7.48
CA ASN A 91 7.84 2.95 8.38
C ASN A 91 7.56 2.47 9.82
N ARG A 92 6.33 2.58 10.36
CA ARG A 92 6.00 2.02 11.69
C ARG A 92 6.04 0.50 11.71
N ALA A 93 5.11 -0.15 11.02
CA ALA A 93 5.00 -1.61 10.95
C ALA A 93 3.93 -1.99 9.93
N TYR A 94 4.11 -3.12 9.26
CA TYR A 94 3.07 -3.75 8.46
C TYR A 94 2.21 -4.75 9.27
N GLU A 95 2.66 -5.12 10.47
CA GLU A 95 2.04 -6.09 11.38
C GLU A 95 1.62 -7.42 10.74
N LYS A 96 0.34 -7.57 10.38
CA LYS A 96 -0.26 -8.78 9.78
C LYS A 96 -0.71 -8.57 8.33
N ALA A 97 -0.56 -7.37 7.78
CA ALA A 97 -1.13 -7.03 6.48
C ALA A 97 -0.71 -7.96 5.34
N LEU A 98 0.55 -8.40 5.28
CA LEU A 98 1.00 -9.32 4.22
C LEU A 98 0.33 -10.70 4.35
N VAL A 99 0.16 -11.19 5.57
CA VAL A 99 -0.48 -12.49 5.87
C VAL A 99 -1.99 -12.42 5.60
N GLU A 100 -2.62 -11.29 5.92
CA GLU A 100 -4.02 -11.02 5.57
C GLU A 100 -4.22 -10.98 4.05
N LEU A 101 -3.30 -10.34 3.32
CA LEU A 101 -3.33 -10.33 1.86
C LEU A 101 -3.13 -11.72 1.26
N ASP A 102 -2.27 -12.54 1.86
CA ASP A 102 -2.01 -13.92 1.45
C ASP A 102 -3.23 -14.82 1.61
N ALA A 103 -3.86 -14.79 2.78
CA ALA A 103 -5.12 -15.48 3.02
C ALA A 103 -6.20 -15.04 2.01
N PHE A 104 -6.35 -13.72 1.81
CA PHE A 104 -7.30 -13.15 0.86
C PHE A 104 -7.04 -13.60 -0.58
N ALA A 105 -5.79 -13.58 -1.04
CA ALA A 105 -5.44 -13.98 -2.41
C ALA A 105 -5.62 -15.50 -2.62
N SER A 106 -5.21 -16.31 -1.64
CA SER A 106 -5.34 -17.77 -1.71
C SER A 106 -6.79 -18.23 -1.75
N GLU A 107 -7.69 -17.59 -0.99
CA GLU A 107 -9.15 -17.82 -1.08
C GLU A 107 -9.73 -17.54 -2.48
N ARG A 108 -9.02 -16.77 -3.31
CA ARG A 108 -9.42 -16.41 -4.69
C ARG A 108 -8.74 -17.25 -5.76
N GLY A 109 -8.04 -18.31 -5.34
CA GLY A 109 -7.39 -19.29 -6.22
C GLY A 109 -5.97 -18.92 -6.63
N PHE A 110 -5.42 -17.81 -6.15
CA PHE A 110 -4.03 -17.44 -6.46
C PHE A 110 -3.04 -18.39 -5.80
N LYS A 111 -1.98 -18.71 -6.53
CA LYS A 111 -0.82 -19.42 -6.00
C LYS A 111 0.27 -18.45 -5.61
N VAL A 112 0.43 -18.17 -4.32
CA VAL A 112 1.39 -17.16 -3.85
C VAL A 112 2.82 -17.69 -3.92
N ILE A 113 3.63 -17.11 -4.82
CA ILE A 113 5.00 -17.55 -5.11
C ILE A 113 6.06 -16.59 -4.58
N ALA A 114 5.70 -15.39 -4.16
CA ALA A 114 6.62 -14.42 -3.59
C ALA A 114 5.88 -13.37 -2.76
N GLY A 115 6.58 -12.74 -1.83
CA GLY A 115 6.04 -11.67 -1.00
C GLY A 115 7.03 -10.52 -0.81
N GLY A 116 6.52 -9.31 -0.62
CA GLY A 116 7.32 -8.12 -0.40
C GLY A 116 6.72 -7.16 0.62
N THR A 117 7.57 -6.51 1.42
CA THR A 117 7.19 -5.39 2.29
C THR A 117 8.08 -4.20 1.96
N PHE A 118 7.48 -3.09 1.55
CA PHE A 118 8.20 -1.89 1.14
C PHE A 118 7.83 -0.70 2.03
N VAL A 119 8.79 0.20 2.22
CA VAL A 119 8.54 1.46 2.92
C VAL A 119 8.11 2.52 1.92
N GLY A 120 7.02 3.21 2.26
CA GLY A 120 6.60 4.43 1.57
C GLY A 120 6.48 5.57 2.56
N GLU A 121 6.43 6.79 2.05
CA GLU A 121 6.15 7.97 2.86
C GLU A 121 4.80 7.78 3.55
N HIS A 122 4.76 8.02 4.86
CA HIS A 122 3.53 7.85 5.61
C HIS A 122 2.52 8.92 5.17
N SER A 123 1.25 8.55 5.05
CA SER A 123 0.14 9.48 4.77
C SER A 123 0.04 10.68 5.73
N TYR A 124 0.67 10.61 6.91
CA TYR A 124 0.65 11.65 7.95
C TYR A 124 1.97 12.42 8.03
N SER A 125 2.92 12.10 7.15
CA SER A 125 4.20 12.80 7.08
C SER A 125 3.95 14.26 6.68
N THR A 126 4.51 15.20 7.43
CA THR A 126 4.53 16.63 7.11
C THR A 126 5.93 17.19 7.29
N GLU A 127 6.17 18.44 6.94
CA GLU A 127 7.45 19.11 7.22
C GLU A 127 7.77 19.14 8.72
N GLN A 128 6.74 19.34 9.56
CA GLN A 128 6.88 19.37 11.03
C GLN A 128 7.06 17.96 11.61
N ASN A 129 6.41 16.95 11.02
CA ASN A 129 6.42 15.57 11.49
C ASN A 129 6.83 14.62 10.34
N PRO A 130 8.11 14.62 9.94
CA PRO A 130 8.57 13.83 8.79
C PRO A 130 8.61 12.34 9.13
N ILE A 131 8.04 11.50 8.26
CA ILE A 131 7.99 10.04 8.42
C ILE A 131 8.26 9.38 7.08
N ALA A 132 9.46 8.82 6.92
CA ALA A 132 9.93 8.20 5.67
C ALA A 132 9.71 9.11 4.44
N VAL A 133 10.06 10.39 4.58
CA VAL A 133 9.91 11.38 3.50
C VAL A 133 10.63 10.94 2.24
N GLY A 134 9.99 11.10 1.08
CA GLY A 134 10.58 10.81 -0.23
C GLY A 134 10.60 9.32 -0.60
N ARG A 135 10.03 8.45 0.23
CA ARG A 135 9.96 7.00 0.01
C ARG A 135 8.68 6.62 -0.78
N PRO A 136 8.72 5.69 -1.75
CA PRO A 136 9.89 5.01 -2.28
C PRO A 136 10.79 5.99 -3.07
N ASP A 137 12.09 5.88 -2.82
CA ASP A 137 13.16 6.57 -3.52
C ASP A 137 13.75 5.67 -4.63
N VAL A 138 14.84 6.11 -5.25
CA VAL A 138 15.50 5.39 -6.34
C VAL A 138 15.99 4.00 -5.90
N ASP A 139 16.53 3.87 -4.68
CA ASP A 139 17.08 2.60 -4.20
C ASP A 139 15.96 1.58 -3.95
N ASP A 140 14.77 2.02 -3.55
CA ASP A 140 13.64 1.11 -3.40
C ASP A 140 13.06 0.63 -4.69
N LEU A 141 12.98 1.53 -5.66
CA LEU A 141 12.49 1.18 -6.99
C LEU A 141 13.49 0.23 -7.66
N GLN A 142 14.80 0.45 -7.46
CA GLN A 142 15.83 -0.49 -7.90
C GLN A 142 15.73 -1.84 -7.17
N PHE A 143 15.45 -1.83 -5.86
CA PHE A 143 15.23 -3.05 -5.08
C PHE A 143 13.97 -3.81 -5.53
N ALA A 144 12.90 -3.08 -5.86
CA ALA A 144 11.66 -3.61 -6.43
C ALA A 144 11.88 -4.22 -7.82
N GLU A 145 12.65 -3.56 -8.69
CA GLU A 145 13.03 -4.10 -10.00
C GLU A 145 13.88 -5.36 -9.86
N THR A 146 14.87 -5.34 -8.96
CA THR A 146 15.69 -6.52 -8.66
C THR A 146 14.83 -7.68 -8.13
N PHE A 147 13.81 -7.38 -7.34
CA PHE A 147 12.85 -8.39 -6.89
C PHE A 147 12.04 -8.96 -8.06
N GLY A 148 11.56 -8.11 -8.98
CA GLY A 148 10.92 -8.52 -10.23
C GLY A 148 11.79 -9.49 -11.05
N ALA A 149 13.08 -9.18 -11.19
CA ALA A 149 14.02 -10.04 -11.91
C ALA A 149 14.19 -11.41 -11.23
N LYS A 150 14.26 -11.45 -9.89
CA LYS A 150 14.32 -12.72 -9.15
C LYS A 150 13.04 -13.55 -9.29
N ILE A 151 11.87 -12.91 -9.34
CA ILE A 151 10.59 -13.58 -9.58
C ILE A 151 10.61 -14.23 -10.97
N ARG A 152 11.10 -13.51 -11.98
CA ARG A 152 11.24 -14.02 -13.35
C ARG A 152 12.12 -15.27 -13.38
N THR A 153 13.30 -15.22 -12.78
CA THR A 153 14.20 -16.39 -12.67
C THR A 153 13.51 -17.56 -11.97
N LYS A 154 12.80 -17.31 -10.85
CA LYS A 154 12.06 -18.37 -10.13
C LYS A 154 11.02 -19.06 -11.02
N ILE A 155 10.31 -18.29 -11.86
CA ILE A 155 9.30 -18.82 -12.79
C ILE A 155 9.95 -19.64 -13.90
N GLU A 156 11.05 -19.15 -14.48
CA GLU A 156 11.79 -19.84 -15.56
C GLU A 156 12.37 -21.18 -15.07
N THR A 157 13.05 -21.19 -13.92
CA THR A 157 13.56 -22.44 -13.32
C THR A 157 12.44 -23.42 -13.00
N ALA A 158 11.28 -22.93 -12.54
CA ALA A 158 10.12 -23.77 -12.30
C ALA A 158 9.51 -24.37 -13.57
N ALA A 159 9.65 -23.71 -14.73
CA ALA A 159 9.22 -24.24 -16.01
C ALA A 159 10.09 -25.42 -16.46
N GLU A 160 11.40 -25.37 -16.18
CA GLU A 160 12.33 -26.48 -16.43
C GLU A 160 12.06 -27.68 -15.54
N MET A 161 11.72 -27.44 -14.27
CA MET A 161 11.44 -28.49 -13.27
C MET A 161 9.98 -28.96 -13.23
N ASP A 162 9.12 -28.40 -14.11
CA ASP A 162 7.66 -28.55 -14.13
C ASP A 162 6.98 -28.38 -12.75
N LYS A 163 7.56 -27.53 -11.88
CA LYS A 163 7.06 -27.31 -10.52
C LYS A 163 7.40 -25.94 -9.98
N LEU A 164 6.38 -25.12 -9.83
CA LEU A 164 6.46 -23.81 -9.17
C LEU A 164 6.07 -23.93 -7.70
N TYR A 165 6.95 -23.54 -6.78
CA TYR A 165 6.70 -23.65 -5.34
C TYR A 165 6.07 -22.37 -4.77
N ALA A 166 5.02 -22.54 -3.97
CA ALA A 166 4.44 -21.47 -3.18
C ALA A 166 5.37 -21.10 -2.00
N VAL A 167 5.19 -19.90 -1.46
CA VAL A 167 5.94 -19.41 -0.29
C VAL A 167 5.02 -19.22 0.90
N ASP A 168 5.55 -19.46 2.09
CA ASP A 168 4.87 -19.09 3.33
C ASP A 168 5.30 -17.66 3.71
N VAL A 169 4.46 -16.67 3.40
CA VAL A 169 4.78 -15.26 3.66
C VAL A 169 4.97 -14.93 5.13
N ASN A 170 4.51 -15.80 6.06
CA ASN A 170 4.76 -15.62 7.50
C ASN A 170 6.25 -15.69 7.84
N ARG A 171 7.06 -16.35 7.00
CA ARG A 171 8.50 -16.52 7.19
C ARG A 171 9.32 -15.35 6.65
N ILE A 172 8.68 -14.33 6.07
CA ILE A 172 9.40 -13.15 5.60
C ILE A 172 10.20 -12.52 6.74
N GLN A 173 11.47 -12.19 6.47
CA GLN A 173 12.31 -11.55 7.47
C GLN A 173 11.71 -10.20 7.86
N ARG A 174 11.38 -10.03 9.15
CA ARG A 174 10.88 -8.75 9.65
C ARG A 174 12.00 -7.72 9.71
N PRO A 175 11.78 -6.47 9.27
CA PRO A 175 12.76 -5.41 9.41
C PRO A 175 13.03 -5.14 10.89
N TYR A 176 14.26 -4.75 11.21
CA TYR A 176 14.65 -4.47 12.59
C TYR A 176 13.75 -3.40 13.22
N GLN A 177 13.30 -3.66 14.45
CA GLN A 177 12.52 -2.73 15.25
C GLN A 177 13.16 -2.62 16.63
N ALA A 178 13.68 -1.43 16.94
CA ALA A 178 14.22 -1.16 18.26
C ALA A 178 13.10 -1.22 19.33
N PHE A 179 13.40 -1.89 20.45
CA PHE A 179 12.46 -2.11 21.55
C PHE A 179 12.05 -0.79 22.23
N PHE A 180 13.02 0.05 22.64
CA PHE A 180 12.74 1.28 23.38
C PHE A 180 11.84 2.28 22.62
N PRO A 181 12.07 2.57 21.31
CA PRO A 181 11.16 3.44 20.58
C PRO A 181 9.76 2.86 20.41
N LEU A 182 9.63 1.54 20.20
CA LEU A 182 8.32 0.88 20.15
C LEU A 182 7.58 1.00 21.48
N PHE A 183 8.26 0.70 22.59
CA PHE A 183 7.68 0.82 23.93
C PHE A 183 7.27 2.26 24.25
N ARG A 184 8.12 3.24 23.94
CA ARG A 184 7.81 4.69 24.06
C ARG A 184 6.57 5.05 23.25
N PHE A 185 6.49 4.59 22.00
CA PHE A 185 5.32 4.82 21.14
C PHE A 185 4.05 4.26 21.79
N LEU A 186 4.05 2.99 22.19
CA LEU A 186 2.90 2.34 22.82
C LEU A 186 2.45 3.09 24.08
N ARG A 187 3.39 3.45 24.97
CA ARG A 187 3.08 4.22 26.19
C ARG A 187 2.44 5.58 25.86
N LYS A 188 2.98 6.30 24.86
CA LYS A 188 2.44 7.61 24.44
C LYS A 188 1.05 7.47 23.80
N VAL A 189 0.81 6.43 23.00
CA VAL A 189 -0.51 6.14 22.42
C VAL A 189 -1.54 5.84 23.51
N VAL A 190 -1.19 5.05 24.53
CA VAL A 190 -2.07 4.78 25.68
C VAL A 190 -2.38 6.07 26.43
N LYS A 191 -1.38 6.92 26.70
CA LYS A 191 -1.58 8.23 27.35
C LYS A 191 -2.50 9.12 26.53
N LEU A 192 -2.30 9.21 25.22
CA LEU A 192 -3.11 10.02 24.31
C LEU A 192 -4.58 9.57 24.32
N ARG A 193 -4.84 8.26 24.23
CA ARG A 193 -6.19 7.70 24.26
C ARG A 193 -6.90 7.93 25.60
N LYS A 194 -6.17 7.83 26.72
CA LYS A 194 -6.72 8.09 28.07
C LYS A 194 -6.94 9.58 28.35
N GLY A 195 -6.15 10.45 27.71
CA GLY A 195 -6.19 11.90 27.93
C GLY A 195 -7.37 12.62 27.28
N GLY A 196 -8.26 11.92 26.58
CA GLY A 196 -9.46 12.52 25.97
C GLY A 196 -9.17 13.52 24.84
N VAL A 197 -7.92 13.58 24.34
CA VAL A 197 -7.53 14.48 23.25
C VAL A 197 -8.35 14.12 22.00
N PRO A 198 -9.14 15.05 21.44
CA PRO A 198 -9.93 14.79 20.24
C PRO A 198 -9.02 14.37 19.08
N MET A 199 -9.34 13.23 18.48
CA MET A 199 -8.64 12.75 17.30
C MET A 199 -9.36 13.24 16.06
N PRO A 200 -8.70 13.96 15.14
CA PRO A 200 -9.34 14.37 13.90
C PRO A 200 -9.76 13.13 13.12
N ARG A 201 -11.04 13.08 12.75
CA ARG A 201 -11.60 11.99 11.94
C ARG A 201 -11.42 12.24 10.44
N ILE A 202 -11.30 13.50 10.05
CA ILE A 202 -11.17 13.98 8.68
C ILE A 202 -10.07 15.03 8.56
N PRO A 203 -9.48 15.21 7.36
CA PRO A 203 -8.66 16.38 7.05
C PRO A 203 -9.46 17.68 7.19
N ALA A 204 -8.83 18.70 7.77
CA ALA A 204 -9.34 20.07 7.80
C ALA A 204 -9.16 20.73 6.42
N VAL A 205 -9.98 21.74 6.14
CA VAL A 205 -9.91 22.55 4.93
C VAL A 205 -9.79 24.02 5.34
N ASP A 206 -8.83 24.72 4.75
CA ASP A 206 -8.73 26.16 4.76
C ASP A 206 -9.55 26.72 3.59
N THR A 207 -10.65 27.41 3.90
CA THR A 207 -11.59 27.94 2.91
C THR A 207 -11.01 29.12 2.13
N GLU A 208 -10.04 29.85 2.69
CA GLU A 208 -9.40 30.98 2.04
C GLU A 208 -8.39 30.52 0.98
N LEU A 209 -7.77 29.36 1.18
CA LEU A 209 -6.88 28.74 0.20
C LEU A 209 -7.62 27.88 -0.83
N CYS A 210 -8.82 27.39 -0.50
CA CYS A 210 -9.58 26.51 -1.37
C CYS A 210 -10.20 27.28 -2.55
N ASN A 211 -9.74 27.00 -3.77
CA ASN A 211 -10.31 27.58 -4.99
C ASN A 211 -11.32 26.66 -5.70
N HIS A 212 -11.84 25.64 -5.02
CA HIS A 212 -12.79 24.67 -5.59
C HIS A 212 -12.33 23.96 -6.88
N CYS A 213 -11.03 23.74 -7.06
CA CYS A 213 -10.49 23.04 -8.23
C CYS A 213 -10.96 21.58 -8.41
N GLY A 214 -11.61 20.98 -7.40
CA GLY A 214 -12.18 19.63 -7.49
C GLY A 214 -11.18 18.46 -7.41
N TYR A 215 -9.86 18.71 -7.31
CA TYR A 215 -8.85 17.65 -7.23
C TYR A 215 -9.18 16.63 -6.12
N CYS A 216 -9.46 17.13 -4.92
CA CYS A 216 -9.72 16.27 -3.77
C CYS A 216 -10.97 15.39 -3.92
N ALA A 217 -11.99 15.87 -4.64
CA ALA A 217 -13.20 15.10 -4.94
C ALA A 217 -12.91 13.99 -5.97
N VAL A 218 -12.17 14.31 -7.04
CA VAL A 218 -11.80 13.36 -8.11
C VAL A 218 -10.89 12.24 -7.59
N HIS A 219 -9.97 12.57 -6.68
CA HIS A 219 -8.97 11.62 -6.19
C HIS A 219 -9.33 10.98 -4.84
N CYS A 220 -10.55 11.17 -4.32
CA CYS A 220 -10.98 10.54 -3.07
C CYS A 220 -11.39 9.08 -3.33
N PRO A 221 -10.63 8.08 -2.84
CA PRO A 221 -10.98 6.67 -3.06
C PRO A 221 -12.34 6.34 -2.43
N ALA A 222 -12.68 6.94 -1.29
CA ALA A 222 -13.92 6.64 -0.59
C ALA A 222 -15.11 7.51 -1.01
N SER A 223 -14.95 8.39 -2.01
CA SER A 223 -15.99 9.36 -2.41
C SER A 223 -16.55 10.16 -1.21
N ALA A 224 -15.66 10.51 -0.27
CA ALA A 224 -16.00 11.24 0.95
C ALA A 224 -16.09 12.77 0.73
N ILE A 225 -15.67 13.26 -0.43
CA ILE A 225 -15.69 14.67 -0.81
C ILE A 225 -16.46 14.77 -2.12
N LYS A 226 -17.47 15.65 -2.19
CA LYS A 226 -18.30 15.83 -3.38
C LYS A 226 -17.77 16.98 -4.23
N LYS A 227 -17.87 16.84 -5.56
CA LYS A 227 -17.54 17.92 -6.49
C LYS A 227 -18.53 19.08 -6.29
N GLY A 228 -18.02 20.30 -6.17
CA GLY A 228 -18.79 21.51 -5.83
C GLY A 228 -19.01 21.72 -4.33
N ASP A 229 -18.56 20.78 -3.49
CA ASP A 229 -18.61 20.87 -2.02
C ASP A 229 -17.26 20.41 -1.42
N GLU A 230 -16.16 20.93 -1.99
CA GLU A 230 -14.79 20.52 -1.66
C GLU A 230 -14.37 20.89 -0.24
N CYS A 231 -15.11 21.79 0.43
CA CYS A 231 -14.84 22.21 1.80
C CYS A 231 -15.47 21.27 2.84
N TYR A 232 -16.36 20.38 2.43
CA TYR A 232 -16.95 19.35 3.29
C TYR A 232 -16.28 17.99 3.07
N THR A 233 -16.11 17.22 4.16
CA THR A 233 -15.64 15.83 4.09
C THR A 233 -16.54 14.97 4.96
N ASP A 234 -17.16 13.96 4.35
CA ASP A 234 -17.95 12.95 5.05
C ASP A 234 -17.05 12.09 5.94
N ALA A 235 -17.20 12.24 7.26
CA ALA A 235 -16.37 11.57 8.25
C ALA A 235 -16.59 10.06 8.31
N GLU A 236 -17.77 9.58 7.94
CA GLU A 236 -18.10 8.14 7.97
C GLU A 236 -17.52 7.41 6.76
N LYS A 237 -17.33 8.11 5.64
CA LYS A 237 -16.67 7.56 4.45
C LYS A 237 -15.16 7.73 4.47
N CYS A 238 -14.62 8.75 5.13
CA CYS A 238 -13.21 9.06 5.05
C CYS A 238 -12.31 7.94 5.62
N ILE A 239 -11.53 7.30 4.76
CA ILE A 239 -10.56 6.26 5.16
C ILE A 239 -9.21 6.82 5.65
N ARG A 240 -9.07 8.15 5.74
CA ARG A 240 -7.84 8.85 6.20
C ARG A 240 -6.58 8.48 5.40
N CYS A 241 -6.73 8.27 4.09
CA CYS A 241 -5.61 7.96 3.19
C CYS A 241 -4.72 9.16 2.86
N CYS A 242 -5.20 10.38 3.12
CA CYS A 242 -4.55 11.66 2.83
C CYS A 242 -4.27 11.96 1.34
N ALA A 243 -4.90 11.26 0.40
CA ALA A 243 -4.80 11.61 -1.03
C ALA A 243 -5.17 13.08 -1.29
N CYS A 244 -6.26 13.55 -0.68
CA CYS A 244 -6.71 14.94 -0.78
C CYS A 244 -5.77 15.96 -0.12
N VAL A 245 -4.98 15.56 0.89
CA VAL A 245 -4.01 16.41 1.57
C VAL A 245 -2.74 16.49 0.73
N LYS A 246 -2.23 15.34 0.31
CA LYS A 246 -0.96 15.22 -0.42
C LYS A 246 -1.02 15.78 -1.84
N GLY A 247 -2.17 15.69 -2.50
CA GLY A 247 -2.31 16.14 -3.88
C GLY A 247 -2.99 17.50 -4.05
N CYS A 248 -3.41 18.18 -2.98
CA CYS A 248 -4.07 19.49 -3.11
C CYS A 248 -3.08 20.53 -3.68
N PRO A 249 -3.33 21.08 -4.88
CA PRO A 249 -2.41 22.06 -5.48
C PRO A 249 -2.37 23.37 -4.70
N GLN A 250 -3.46 23.73 -4.02
CA GLN A 250 -3.55 24.94 -3.18
C GLN A 250 -3.01 24.74 -1.77
N LYS A 251 -2.63 23.51 -1.40
CA LYS A 251 -2.29 23.12 -0.02
C LYS A 251 -3.37 23.51 1.01
N ALA A 252 -4.62 23.62 0.56
CA ALA A 252 -5.76 24.03 1.37
C ALA A 252 -6.26 22.95 2.35
N ARG A 253 -5.71 21.73 2.30
CA ARG A 253 -6.13 20.61 3.15
C ARG A 253 -4.99 20.14 4.04
N THR A 254 -5.27 19.94 5.32
CA THR A 254 -4.31 19.46 6.32
C THR A 254 -4.90 18.31 7.14
N PHE A 255 -4.05 17.41 7.62
CA PHE A 255 -4.49 16.35 8.55
C PHE A 255 -3.53 16.27 9.74
N ASP A 256 -3.71 17.21 10.67
CA ASP A 256 -2.87 17.31 11.86
C ASP A 256 -3.34 16.34 12.95
N THR A 257 -2.87 15.10 12.85
CA THR A 257 -3.14 14.08 13.85
C THR A 257 -1.99 14.01 14.86
N PRO A 258 -2.27 13.91 16.17
CA PRO A 258 -1.21 13.72 17.17
C PRO A 258 -0.42 12.43 16.95
N PHE A 259 -0.94 11.47 16.17
CA PHE A 259 -0.15 10.30 15.75
C PHE A 259 1.06 10.67 14.89
N ALA A 260 0.99 11.72 14.07
CA ALA A 260 2.08 12.14 13.21
C ALA A 260 3.34 12.45 14.03
N ALA A 261 3.19 13.28 15.07
CA ALA A 261 4.28 13.62 15.98
C ALA A 261 4.84 12.38 16.72
N LEU A 262 3.96 11.47 17.16
CA LEU A 262 4.40 10.23 17.81
C LEU A 262 5.19 9.32 16.87
N LEU A 263 4.74 9.21 15.62
CA LEU A 263 5.38 8.40 14.59
C LEU A 263 6.75 8.97 14.22
N ALA A 264 6.81 10.29 13.94
CA ALA A 264 8.06 10.98 13.62
C ALA A 264 9.08 10.90 14.77
N ASP A 265 8.64 11.03 16.02
CA ASP A 265 9.52 10.92 17.20
C ASP A 265 10.04 9.50 17.42
N CYS A 266 9.20 8.47 17.25
CA CYS A 266 9.53 7.09 17.64
C CYS A 266 10.07 6.22 16.49
N PHE A 267 9.85 6.59 15.23
CA PHE A 267 10.24 5.78 14.06
C PHE A 267 11.10 6.59 13.07
N LYS A 268 12.12 7.28 13.61
CA LYS A 268 13.08 8.10 12.84
C LYS A 268 13.94 7.28 11.89
N ARG A 269 14.39 6.10 12.34
CA ARG A 269 15.21 5.22 11.50
C ARG A 269 14.33 4.66 10.39
N GLN A 270 14.75 4.87 9.15
CA GLN A 270 14.10 4.24 8.01
C GLN A 270 14.33 2.74 8.03
N LYS A 271 13.28 1.98 7.74
CA LYS A 271 13.32 0.51 7.67
C LYS A 271 13.66 0.07 6.25
N GLU A 272 14.27 -1.11 6.20
CA GLU A 272 14.61 -1.78 4.95
C GLU A 272 13.37 -2.40 4.32
N ASN A 273 13.36 -2.47 3.00
CA ASN A 273 12.44 -3.33 2.26
C ASN A 273 12.85 -4.79 2.49
N ARG A 274 11.87 -5.70 2.49
CA ARG A 274 12.09 -7.14 2.69
C ARG A 274 11.28 -7.92 1.67
N ILE A 275 11.84 -9.03 1.20
CA ILE A 275 11.21 -9.92 0.23
C ILE A 275 11.34 -11.37 0.69
N ILE A 276 10.48 -12.22 0.17
CA ILE A 276 10.54 -13.67 0.27
C ILE A 276 10.22 -14.26 -1.11
N LEU A 277 10.98 -15.29 -1.48
CA LEU A 277 10.90 -16.06 -2.73
C LEU A 277 10.84 -17.54 -2.39
#